data_AF-A0A1M4UFT1-F1
#
_entry.id   AF-A0A1M4UFT1-F1
#
_cell.length_a   1.000
_cell.length_b   1.000
_cell.length_c   1.000
_cell.angle_alpha   90.00
_cell.angle_beta   90.00
_cell.angle_gamma   90.00
#
_symmetry.space_group_name_H-M   'P 1'
#
loop_
_entity.id
_entity.type
_entity.pdbx_description
1 polymer ?
#
loop_
_entity_poly.entity_id
_entity_poly.type
_entity_poly.pdbx_seq_one_letter_code
_entity_poly.pdbx_strand_id
1 'polypeptide(L)'
;MKTVLLALICMASFNTKAQSSDSVVTSLIEAKIQVISDYLDKKEHSLQKISEAVAFLTELTSIASEADGKYYGQYHPTVKDKEAWANWSY
;
A
#
# COMPACT_ATOMS: atom_id res chain seq x y z
N MET A 1 -35.47 37.07 17.38
CA MET A 1 -34.97 35.67 17.39
C MET A 1 -34.70 35.16 15.97
N LYS A 2 -33.76 35.76 15.23
CA LYS A 2 -33.41 35.33 13.85
C LYS A 2 -31.89 35.30 13.59
N THR A 3 -31.09 35.87 14.49
CA THR A 3 -29.63 35.96 14.34
C THR A 3 -28.88 34.74 14.90
N VAL A 4 -29.54 33.87 15.66
CA VAL A 4 -28.88 32.71 16.29
C VAL A 4 -28.72 31.53 15.31
N LEU A 5 -29.58 31.41 14.30
CA LEU A 5 -29.55 30.26 13.37
C LEU A 5 -28.37 30.30 12.39
N LEU A 6 -27.87 31.48 12.03
CA LEU A 6 -26.80 31.61 11.03
C LEU A 6 -25.42 31.19 11.57
N ALA A 7 -25.21 31.29 12.89
CA ALA A 7 -23.94 30.96 13.52
C ALA A 7 -23.68 29.44 13.62
N LEU A 8 -24.74 28.62 13.61
CA LEU A 8 -24.64 27.16 13.72
C LEU A 8 -24.24 26.47 12.41
N ILE A 9 -24.47 27.10 11.26
CA ILE A 9 -24.15 26.51 9.95
C ILE A 9 -22.66 26.71 9.61
N CYS A 10 -22.02 27.78 10.09
CA CYS A 10 -20.61 28.06 9.79
C CYS A 10 -19.61 27.20 10.58
N MET A 11 -19.99 26.61 11.72
CA MET A 11 -19.09 25.74 12.50
C MET A 11 -19.04 24.30 11.99
N ALA A 12 -19.97 23.89 11.12
CA ALA A 12 -19.99 22.53 10.57
C ALA A 12 -18.99 22.32 9.42
N SER A 13 -18.39 23.39 8.88
CA SER A 13 -17.61 23.33 7.63
C SER A 13 -16.10 23.13 7.83
N PHE A 14 -15.59 23.01 9.05
CA PHE A 14 -14.13 22.99 9.32
C PHE A 14 -13.54 21.61 9.61
N ASN A 15 -14.31 20.52 9.51
CA ASN A 15 -13.81 19.17 9.79
C ASN A 15 -13.55 18.31 8.55
N THR A 16 -13.45 18.90 7.36
CA THR A 16 -12.78 18.22 6.25
C THR A 16 -11.27 18.41 6.42
N LYS A 17 -10.67 17.59 7.29
CA LYS A 17 -9.23 17.33 7.17
C LYS A 17 -9.06 16.70 5.79
N ALA A 18 -8.51 17.47 4.84
CA ALA A 18 -8.00 16.91 3.61
C ALA A 18 -6.95 15.87 4.01
N GLN A 19 -7.33 14.59 4.02
CA GLN A 19 -6.39 13.51 4.17
C GLN A 19 -5.42 13.67 3.00
N SER A 20 -4.15 13.95 3.29
CA SER A 20 -3.16 14.10 2.23
C SER A 20 -3.20 12.82 1.41
N SER A 21 -3.42 12.95 0.10
CA SER A 21 -3.42 11.83 -0.85
C SER A 21 -2.26 10.88 -0.61
N ASP A 22 -1.13 11.46 -0.21
CA ASP A 22 0.13 10.79 0.02
C ASP A 22 0.05 9.79 1.18
N SER A 23 -0.69 10.10 2.26
CA SER A 23 -0.84 9.18 3.41
C SER A 23 -1.55 7.88 3.05
N VAL A 24 -2.52 7.94 2.12
CA VAL A 24 -3.27 6.78 1.66
C VAL A 24 -2.39 5.89 0.80
N VAL A 25 -1.63 6.49 -0.11
CA VAL A 25 -0.72 5.77 -1.01
C VAL A 25 0.39 5.11 -0.22
N THR A 26 1.01 5.82 0.74
CA THR A 26 2.04 5.24 1.63
C THR A 26 1.48 4.06 2.43
N SER A 27 0.28 4.21 3.02
CA SER A 27 -0.35 3.11 3.77
C SER A 27 -0.62 1.89 2.89
N LEU A 28 -0.98 2.10 1.63
CA LEU A 28 -1.19 1.02 0.67
C LEU A 28 0.12 0.30 0.33
N ILE A 29 1.20 1.06 0.10
CA ILE A 29 2.54 0.51 -0.19
C ILE A 29 3.02 -0.33 1.00
N GLU A 30 2.96 0.22 2.22
CA GLU A 30 3.34 -0.47 3.45
C GLU A 30 2.54 -1.76 3.64
N ALA A 31 1.23 -1.73 3.40
CA ALA A 31 0.37 -2.92 3.49
C ALA A 31 0.78 -4.01 2.50
N LYS A 32 1.19 -3.65 1.27
CA LYS A 32 1.67 -4.63 0.29
C LYS A 32 3.04 -5.19 0.67
N ILE A 33 3.96 -4.35 1.15
CA ILE A 33 5.26 -4.81 1.68
C ILE A 33 5.06 -5.76 2.86
N GLN A 34 4.08 -5.49 3.74
CA GLN A 34 3.77 -6.36 4.87
C GLN A 34 3.31 -7.75 4.41
N VAL A 35 2.46 -7.84 3.39
CA VAL A 35 2.04 -9.13 2.81
C VAL A 35 3.24 -9.95 2.32
N ILE A 36 4.22 -9.29 1.69
CA ILE A 36 5.46 -9.93 1.25
C ILE A 36 6.29 -10.41 2.45
N SER A 37 6.41 -9.59 3.50
CA SER A 37 7.15 -9.95 4.72
C SER A 37 6.53 -11.16 5.42
N ASP A 38 5.22 -11.15 5.63
CA ASP A 38 4.49 -12.25 6.29
C ASP A 38 4.67 -13.58 5.54
N TYR A 39 4.65 -13.53 4.21
CA TYR A 39 4.90 -14.69 3.38
C TYR A 39 6.35 -15.19 3.46
N LEU A 40 7.32 -14.28 3.46
CA LEU A 40 8.73 -14.65 3.57
C LEU A 40 9.02 -15.33 4.91
N ASP A 41 8.49 -14.78 6.00
CA ASP A 41 8.78 -15.22 7.37
C ASP A 41 8.00 -16.48 7.76
N LYS A 42 6.69 -16.50 7.50
CA LYS A 42 5.77 -17.51 8.03
C LYS A 42 4.99 -18.27 6.95
N LYS A 43 5.18 -17.93 5.67
CA LYS A 43 4.38 -18.44 4.55
C LYS A 43 2.88 -18.17 4.73
N GLU A 44 2.56 -17.05 5.36
CA GLU A 44 1.19 -16.58 5.51
C GLU A 44 0.66 -16.00 4.18
N HIS A 45 -0.67 -15.85 4.09
CA HIS A 45 -1.43 -15.41 2.91
C HIS A 45 -1.49 -16.43 1.76
N SER A 46 -2.51 -16.30 0.91
CA SER A 46 -2.64 -17.13 -0.28
C SER A 46 -1.65 -16.68 -1.36
N LEU A 47 -1.22 -17.62 -2.22
CA LEU A 47 -0.36 -17.30 -3.38
C LEU A 47 -0.97 -16.23 -4.28
N GLN A 48 -2.31 -16.18 -4.39
CA GLN A 48 -3.01 -15.11 -5.09
C GLN A 48 -2.75 -13.73 -4.46
N LYS A 49 -2.90 -13.60 -3.14
CA LYS A 49 -2.69 -12.33 -2.44
C LYS A 49 -1.23 -11.87 -2.53
N ILE A 50 -0.30 -12.82 -2.52
CA ILE A 50 1.13 -12.56 -2.71
C ILE A 50 1.40 -12.09 -4.14
N SER A 51 0.84 -12.78 -5.14
CA SER A 51 0.92 -12.40 -6.55
C SER A 51 0.40 -10.99 -6.78
N GLU A 52 -0.73 -10.62 -6.18
CA GLU A 52 -1.30 -9.28 -6.29
C GLU A 52 -0.38 -8.22 -5.66
N ALA A 53 0.28 -8.53 -4.54
CA ALA A 53 1.24 -7.64 -3.91
C ALA A 53 2.52 -7.46 -4.75
N VAL A 54 3.06 -8.56 -5.30
CA VAL A 54 4.24 -8.51 -6.18
C VAL A 54 3.94 -7.72 -7.45
N ALA A 55 2.81 -7.99 -8.12
CA ALA A 55 2.42 -7.28 -9.33
C ALA A 55 2.25 -5.78 -9.07
N PHE A 56 1.55 -5.43 -7.99
CA PHE A 56 1.36 -4.04 -7.59
C PHE A 56 2.69 -3.31 -7.35
N LEU A 57 3.59 -3.90 -6.56
CA LEU A 57 4.87 -3.27 -6.23
C LEU A 57 5.80 -3.21 -7.45
N THR A 58 5.78 -4.22 -8.33
CA THR A 58 6.54 -4.22 -9.58
C THR A 58 6.04 -3.12 -10.52
N GLU A 59 4.73 -2.99 -10.70
CA GLU A 59 4.13 -1.96 -11.56
C GLU A 59 4.42 -0.55 -11.00
N LEU A 60 4.29 -0.36 -9.69
CA LEU A 60 4.51 0.92 -9.04
C LEU A 60 5.98 1.36 -9.07
N THR A 61 6.90 0.46 -8.77
CA THR A 61 8.33 0.79 -8.60
C THR A 61 9.16 0.59 -9.86
N SER A 62 8.62 -0.13 -10.85
CA SER A 62 9.37 -0.67 -12.01
C SER A 62 10.56 -1.58 -11.62
N ILE A 63 10.63 -2.03 -10.37
CA ILE A 63 11.62 -3.00 -9.89
C ILE A 63 11.02 -4.40 -10.08
N ALA A 64 11.56 -5.13 -11.05
CA ALA A 64 11.17 -6.52 -11.29
C ALA A 64 11.60 -7.42 -10.11
N SER A 65 10.72 -8.34 -9.70
CA SER A 65 11.06 -9.36 -8.71
C SER A 65 12.15 -10.30 -9.24
N GLU A 66 13.10 -10.67 -8.37
CA GLU A 66 14.14 -11.69 -8.60
C GLU A 66 13.58 -13.12 -8.59
N ALA A 67 12.27 -13.32 -8.38
CA ALA A 67 11.66 -14.64 -8.41
C ALA A 67 11.94 -15.34 -9.76
N ASP A 68 12.84 -16.32 -9.71
CA ASP A 68 13.42 -16.98 -10.88
C ASP A 68 12.38 -17.89 -11.54
N GLY A 69 11.69 -17.38 -12.57
CA GLY A 69 10.62 -18.12 -13.21
C GLY A 69 10.14 -17.49 -14.52
N LYS A 70 10.72 -17.93 -15.63
CA LYS A 70 10.32 -17.59 -17.02
C LYS A 70 8.89 -17.98 -17.43
N TYR A 71 8.02 -18.41 -16.51
CA TYR A 71 6.65 -18.83 -16.81
C TYR A 71 5.72 -18.51 -15.66
N TYR A 72 4.71 -17.66 -15.91
CA TYR A 72 3.43 -17.56 -15.19
C TYR A 72 3.49 -17.62 -13.65
N GLY A 73 4.62 -17.30 -13.01
CA GLY A 73 4.97 -17.81 -11.68
C GLY A 73 5.94 -16.94 -10.87
N GLN A 74 5.99 -15.62 -11.14
CA GLN A 74 6.77 -14.63 -10.36
C GLN A 74 6.25 -14.42 -8.92
N TYR A 75 5.68 -15.46 -8.30
CA TYR A 75 4.84 -15.34 -7.10
C TYR A 75 5.54 -15.73 -5.80
N HIS A 76 6.84 -15.99 -5.89
CA HIS A 76 7.68 -16.30 -4.74
C HIS A 76 8.68 -15.16 -4.54
N PRO A 77 8.24 -14.03 -3.95
CA PRO A 77 9.13 -12.93 -3.68
C PRO A 77 10.30 -13.40 -2.81
N THR A 78 11.44 -12.76 -2.98
CA THR A 78 12.66 -13.00 -2.20
C THR A 78 12.83 -11.93 -1.12
N VAL A 79 13.76 -12.15 -0.19
CA VAL A 79 14.11 -11.13 0.81
C VAL A 79 14.64 -9.86 0.14
N LYS A 80 15.39 -9.99 -0.96
CA LYS A 80 15.88 -8.84 -1.73
C LYS A 80 14.76 -8.06 -2.40
N ASP A 81 13.71 -8.73 -2.89
CA ASP A 81 12.54 -8.04 -3.45
C ASP A 81 11.90 -7.15 -2.39
N LYS A 82 11.72 -7.69 -1.17
CA LYS A 82 11.21 -6.93 -0.02
C LYS A 82 12.08 -5.71 0.27
N GLU A 83 13.40 -5.89 0.34
CA GLU A 83 14.34 -4.80 0.63
C GLU A 83 14.35 -3.74 -0.47
N ALA A 84 14.32 -4.13 -1.75
CA ALA A 84 14.29 -3.21 -2.87
C ALA A 84 13.02 -2.35 -2.88
N TRP A 85 11.84 -2.97 -2.68
CA TRP A 85 10.58 -2.23 -2.62
C TRP A 85 10.44 -1.39 -1.35
N ALA A 86 10.96 -1.85 -0.20
CA ALA A 86 10.99 -1.06 1.02
C ALA A 86 11.88 0.18 0.85
N ASN A 87 13.09 0.03 0.33
CA ASN A 87 14.01 1.14 0.10
C ASN A 87 13.50 2.16 -0.93
N TRP A 88 12.65 1.74 -1.87
CA TRP A 88 12.01 2.66 -2.80
C TRP A 88 10.95 3.55 -2.11
N SER A 89 10.31 3.03 -1.06
CA SER A 89 9.22 3.72 -0.35
C SER A 89 9.67 4.71 0.73
N TYR A 90 10.96 4.73 1.07
CA TYR A 90 11.59 5.64 2.05
C TYR A 90 12.49 6.67 1.36
#